data_AF-A0A4U7F2C3-F1
#
_entry.id   AF-A0A4U7F2C3-F1
#
_cell.length_a   1.000
_cell.length_b   1.000
_cell.length_c   1.000
_cell.angle_alpha   90.00
_cell.angle_beta   90.00
_cell.angle_gamma   90.00
#
_symmetry.space_group_name_H-M   'P 1'
#
loop_
_entity.id
_entity.type
_entity.pdbx_description
1 polymer ?
#
loop_
_entity_poly.entity_id
_entity_poly.type
_entity_poly.pdbx_seq_one_letter_code
_entity_poly.pdbx_strand_id
1 'polypeptide(L)'
;MKIRQNIRHWAAKKALTTPVVGDVANDKLVDLHTSIFLNKADEERREERRDHLDGFFDATMDAYVAALERGFTEAEAREITHVQANFDFFNHGWTEMMEIPGDELEAHYRRY
;
A
#
# COMPACT_ATOMS: atom_id res chain seq x y z
N MET A 1 -16.33 3.63 5.70
CA MET A 1 -15.96 2.38 6.40
C MET A 1 -15.39 2.72 7.78
N LYS A 2 -15.95 2.24 8.91
CA LYS A 2 -15.39 2.50 10.24
C LYS A 2 -14.28 1.49 10.54
N ILE A 3 -13.04 1.88 10.30
CA ILE A 3 -11.87 1.06 10.64
C ILE A 3 -11.78 0.99 12.17
N ARG A 4 -12.01 -0.19 12.74
CA ARG A 4 -11.77 -0.46 14.17
C ARG A 4 -10.26 -0.47 14.40
N GLN A 5 -9.72 0.71 14.67
CA GLN A 5 -8.34 0.95 15.07
C GLN A 5 -8.05 0.15 16.35
N ASN A 6 -7.22 -0.90 16.25
CA ASN A 6 -6.79 -1.68 17.41
C ASN A 6 -5.45 -1.14 17.95
N ILE A 7 -5.02 -1.62 19.12
CA ILE A 7 -3.74 -1.24 19.73
C ILE A 7 -2.53 -1.54 18.82
N ARG A 8 -2.63 -2.53 17.92
CA ARG A 8 -1.57 -2.87 16.96
C ARG A 8 -1.40 -1.78 15.90
N HIS A 9 -2.49 -1.16 15.43
CA HIS A 9 -2.44 -0.02 14.52
C HIS A 9 -1.75 1.19 15.15
N TRP A 10 -2.10 1.49 16.40
CA TRP A 10 -1.44 2.57 17.16
C TRP A 10 0.05 2.28 17.37
N ALA A 11 0.41 1.04 17.71
CA ALA A 11 1.81 0.64 17.91
C ALA A 11 2.62 0.68 16.59
N ALA A 12 2.03 0.23 15.47
CA ALA A 12 2.66 0.31 14.15
C ALA A 12 2.90 1.77 13.74
N LYS A 13 1.91 2.64 13.91
CA LYS A 13 2.04 4.08 13.68
C LYS A 13 3.15 4.70 14.53
N LYS A 14 3.21 4.34 15.82
CA LYS A 14 4.21 4.90 16.73
C LYS A 14 5.62 4.40 16.43
N ALA A 15 5.75 3.13 16.01
CA ALA A 15 7.01 2.57 15.55
C ALA A 15 7.53 3.28 14.30
N LEU A 16 6.67 3.50 13.31
CA LEU A 16 7.01 4.17 12.05
C LEU A 16 7.44 5.63 12.21
N THR A 17 6.96 6.32 13.24
CA THR A 17 7.26 7.75 13.48
C THR A 17 8.40 7.96 14.48
N THR A 18 9.06 6.89 14.94
CA THR A 18 10.17 6.96 15.88
C THR A 18 11.48 6.74 15.12
N PRO A 19 12.48 7.65 15.20
CA PRO A 19 13.74 7.49 14.48
C PRO A 19 14.42 6.14 14.80
N VAL A 20 15.04 5.50 13.79
CA VAL A 20 15.70 4.17 13.84
C VAL A 20 14.74 2.97 14.00
N VAL A 21 13.73 3.08 14.85
CA VAL A 21 12.65 2.05 14.94
C VAL A 21 11.77 2.10 13.70
N GLY A 22 11.64 3.28 13.09
CA GLY A 22 10.93 3.53 11.85
C GLY A 22 11.48 2.72 10.70
N ASP A 23 12.80 2.70 10.51
CA ASP A 23 13.45 2.00 9.39
C ASP A 23 13.19 0.49 9.45
N VAL A 24 13.44 -0.16 10.60
CA VAL A 24 13.19 -1.61 10.76
C VAL A 24 11.70 -1.95 10.70
N ALA A 25 10.83 -1.05 11.18
CA ALA A 25 9.39 -1.22 11.07
C ALA A 25 8.91 -1.04 9.62
N ASN A 26 9.53 -0.14 8.86
CA ASN A 26 9.28 0.09 7.44
C ASN A 26 9.65 -1.17 6.66
N ASP A 27 10.90 -1.65 6.75
CA ASP A 27 11.37 -2.85 6.05
C ASP A 27 10.44 -4.05 6.25
N LYS A 28 10.01 -4.30 7.51
CA LYS A 28 9.09 -5.41 7.81
C LYS A 28 7.69 -5.23 7.23
N LEU A 29 7.22 -3.99 7.13
CA LEU A 29 5.92 -3.71 6.56
C LEU A 29 5.98 -3.75 5.03
N VAL A 30 7.09 -3.35 4.41
CA VAL A 30 7.36 -3.55 2.99
C VAL A 30 7.35 -5.04 2.68
N ASP A 31 8.18 -5.84 3.36
CA ASP A 31 8.24 -7.30 3.19
C ASP A 31 6.87 -7.97 3.33
N LEU A 32 6.08 -7.54 4.32
CA LEU A 32 4.73 -8.03 4.56
C LEU A 32 3.81 -7.74 3.37
N HIS A 33 3.77 -6.49 2.90
CA HIS A 33 2.90 -6.10 1.80
C HIS A 33 3.36 -6.75 0.50
N THR A 34 4.65 -6.72 0.17
CA THR A 34 5.20 -7.43 -0.99
C THR A 34 4.77 -8.90 -0.97
N SER A 35 4.94 -9.59 0.16
CA SER A 35 4.54 -10.99 0.28
C SER A 35 3.03 -11.21 0.09
N ILE A 36 2.18 -10.34 0.66
CA ILE A 36 0.73 -10.43 0.49
C ILE A 36 0.35 -10.29 -0.99
N PHE A 37 0.94 -9.33 -1.70
CA PHE A 37 0.61 -9.06 -3.09
C PHE A 37 1.23 -10.08 -4.05
N LEU A 38 2.46 -10.52 -3.83
CA LEU A 38 3.06 -11.62 -4.59
C LEU A 38 2.23 -12.90 -4.49
N ASN A 39 1.60 -13.17 -3.34
CA ASN A 39 0.71 -14.33 -3.22
C ASN A 39 -0.55 -14.25 -4.09
N LYS A 40 -0.92 -13.06 -4.59
CA LYS A 40 -1.99 -12.88 -5.57
C LYS A 40 -1.51 -13.04 -7.02
N ALA A 41 -0.22 -12.94 -7.28
CA ALA A 41 0.36 -13.18 -8.60
C ALA A 41 0.52 -14.67 -8.89
N ASP A 42 0.50 -15.00 -10.18
CA ASP A 42 0.94 -16.30 -10.69
C ASP A 42 2.36 -16.60 -10.19
N GLU A 43 2.58 -17.84 -9.74
CA GLU A 43 3.82 -18.27 -9.09
C GLU A 43 5.06 -18.01 -9.96
N GLU A 44 4.95 -18.27 -11.27
CA GLU A 44 6.01 -18.04 -12.26
C GLU A 44 6.38 -16.57 -12.44
N ARG A 45 5.49 -15.65 -12.04
CA ARG A 45 5.66 -14.19 -12.21
C ARG A 45 6.08 -13.50 -10.92
N ARG A 46 6.14 -14.21 -9.78
CA ARG A 46 6.41 -13.59 -8.47
C ARG A 46 7.79 -12.95 -8.40
N GLU A 47 8.82 -13.67 -8.82
CA GLU A 47 10.19 -13.17 -8.73
C GLU A 47 10.41 -11.96 -9.64
N GLU A 48 9.76 -11.89 -10.80
CA GLU A 48 9.80 -10.70 -11.67
C GLU A 48 9.20 -9.46 -11.00
N ARG A 49 8.14 -9.64 -10.20
CA ARG A 49 7.40 -8.52 -9.59
C ARG A 49 7.97 -8.07 -8.25
N ARG A 50 8.80 -8.90 -7.60
CA ARG A 50 9.30 -8.65 -6.24
C ARG A 50 10.03 -7.32 -6.12
N ASP A 51 11.06 -7.10 -6.94
CA ASP A 51 11.90 -5.90 -6.86
C ASP A 51 11.08 -4.61 -7.04
N HIS A 52 10.09 -4.65 -7.95
CA HIS A 52 9.18 -3.52 -8.14
C HIS A 52 8.27 -3.31 -6.93
N LEU A 53 7.65 -4.39 -6.41
CA LEU A 53 6.76 -4.29 -5.25
C LEU A 53 7.49 -3.82 -4.00
N ASP A 54 8.73 -4.27 -3.76
CA ASP A 54 9.54 -3.81 -2.63
C ASP A 54 9.80 -2.30 -2.71
N GLY A 55 10.26 -1.80 -3.87
CA GLY A 55 10.45 -0.36 -4.07
C GLY A 55 9.15 0.44 -4.03
N PHE A 56 8.06 -0.12 -4.55
CA PHE A 56 6.75 0.51 -4.53
C PHE A 56 6.22 0.65 -3.10
N PHE A 57 6.27 -0.41 -2.28
CA PHE A 57 5.78 -0.36 -0.92
C PHE A 57 6.65 0.51 -0.02
N ASP A 58 7.97 0.55 -0.23
CA ASP A 58 8.86 1.48 0.47
C ASP A 58 8.43 2.95 0.25
N ALA A 59 8.28 3.35 -1.01
CA ALA A 59 7.81 4.69 -1.36
C ALA A 59 6.38 4.99 -0.85
N THR A 60 5.53 3.97 -0.79
CA THR A 60 4.16 4.10 -0.28
C THR A 60 4.12 4.28 1.23
N MET A 61 5.02 3.61 1.96
CA MET A 61 5.20 3.78 3.41
C MET A 61 5.74 5.18 3.74
N ASP A 62 6.67 5.71 2.94
CA ASP A 62 7.12 7.10 3.03
C ASP A 62 5.96 8.09 2.86
N ALA A 63 5.12 7.89 1.85
CA ALA A 63 3.94 8.74 1.63
C ALA A 63 2.95 8.67 2.80
N TYR A 64 2.74 7.47 3.37
CA TYR A 64 1.91 7.27 4.56
C TYR A 64 2.45 8.03 5.78
N VAL A 65 3.75 7.92 6.07
CA VAL A 65 4.37 8.63 7.19
C VAL A 65 4.31 10.14 6.98
N ALA A 66 4.64 10.61 5.77
CA ALA A 66 4.56 12.04 5.43
C ALA A 66 3.15 12.61 5.60
N ALA A 67 2.10 11.85 5.25
CA ALA A 67 0.72 12.26 5.46
C ALA A 67 0.39 12.39 6.96
N LEU A 68 0.81 11.41 7.77
CA LEU A 68 0.61 11.45 9.23
C LEU A 68 1.32 12.64 9.88
N GLU A 69 2.55 12.95 9.46
CA GLU A 69 3.32 14.09 9.95
C GLU A 69 2.68 15.44 9.59
N ARG A 70 2.01 15.51 8.43
CA ARG A 70 1.21 16.67 8.01
C ARG A 70 -0.12 16.80 8.75
N GLY A 71 -0.43 15.89 9.67
CA GLY A 71 -1.62 15.95 10.51
C GLY A 71 -2.86 15.28 9.92
N PHE A 72 -2.71 14.52 8.84
CA PHE A 72 -3.81 13.72 8.29
C PHE A 72 -4.22 12.64 9.30
N THR A 73 -5.49 12.27 9.27
CA THR A 73 -5.96 11.10 9.98
C THR A 73 -5.36 9.84 9.35
N GLU A 74 -5.32 8.76 10.13
CA GLU A 74 -4.82 7.50 9.61
C GLU A 74 -5.69 6.94 8.47
N ALA A 75 -7.00 7.19 8.52
CA ALA A 75 -7.89 6.79 7.44
C ALA A 75 -7.53 7.50 6.13
N GLU A 76 -7.26 8.81 6.17
CA GLU A 76 -6.84 9.58 5.00
C GLU A 76 -5.46 9.17 4.49
N ALA A 77 -4.50 8.94 5.39
CA ALA A 77 -3.17 8.46 5.02
C ALA A 77 -3.23 7.08 4.33
N ARG A 78 -4.09 6.17 4.80
CA ARG A 78 -4.31 4.88 4.14
C ARG A 78 -4.99 5.03 2.78
N GLU A 79 -5.97 5.92 2.66
CA GLU A 79 -6.63 6.18 1.38
C GLU A 79 -5.62 6.60 0.30
N ILE A 80 -4.65 7.45 0.65
CA ILE A 80 -3.56 7.84 -0.25
C ILE A 80 -2.80 6.61 -0.76
N THR A 81 -2.40 5.71 0.15
CA THR A 81 -1.68 4.48 -0.22
C THR A 81 -2.51 3.55 -1.10
N HIS A 82 -3.81 3.45 -0.86
CA HIS A 82 -4.72 2.63 -1.68
C HIS A 82 -4.86 3.21 -3.09
N VAL A 83 -4.96 4.53 -3.23
CA VAL A 83 -4.99 5.21 -4.53
C VAL A 83 -3.68 4.98 -5.29
N GLN A 84 -2.53 5.14 -4.64
CA GLN A 84 -1.21 4.87 -5.23
C GLN A 84 -1.13 3.42 -5.76
N ALA A 85 -1.55 2.44 -4.95
CA ALA A 85 -1.52 1.03 -5.32
C ALA A 85 -2.43 0.71 -6.51
N ASN A 86 -3.65 1.24 -6.55
CA ASN A 86 -4.54 1.00 -7.68
C ASN A 86 -3.96 1.54 -9.00
N PHE A 87 -3.36 2.73 -9.00
CA PHE A 87 -2.74 3.29 -10.20
C PHE A 87 -1.50 2.50 -10.64
N ASP A 88 -0.64 2.11 -9.71
CA ASP A 88 0.55 1.31 -10.02
C ASP A 88 0.15 -0.04 -10.64
N PHE A 89 -0.73 -0.78 -9.98
CA PHE A 89 -1.19 -2.07 -10.47
C PHE A 89 -1.90 -1.97 -11.81
N PHE A 90 -2.69 -0.91 -12.03
CA PHE A 90 -3.30 -0.65 -13.33
C PHE A 90 -2.25 -0.43 -14.43
N ASN A 91 -1.25 0.41 -14.18
CA ASN A 91 -0.18 0.71 -15.14
C ASN A 91 0.62 -0.54 -15.54
N HIS A 92 0.78 -1.47 -14.60
CA HIS A 92 1.47 -2.74 -14.82
C HIS A 92 0.55 -3.86 -15.32
N GLY A 93 -0.75 -3.61 -15.46
CA GLY A 93 -1.75 -4.60 -15.87
C GLY A 93 -2.01 -5.69 -14.82
N TRP A 94 -1.65 -5.45 -13.56
CA TRP A 94 -1.84 -6.37 -12.43
C TRP A 94 -3.22 -6.18 -11.80
N THR A 95 -4.26 -6.28 -12.61
CA THR A 95 -5.64 -6.01 -12.19
C THR A 95 -6.13 -6.95 -11.09
N GLU A 96 -5.54 -8.14 -10.96
CA GLU A 96 -5.78 -9.09 -9.87
C GLU A 96 -5.35 -8.56 -8.49
N MET A 97 -4.47 -7.56 -8.46
CA MET A 97 -3.99 -6.91 -7.24
C MET A 97 -4.80 -5.68 -6.85
N MET A 98 -5.58 -5.12 -7.77
CA MET A 98 -6.34 -3.88 -7.55
C MET A 98 -7.44 -4.05 -6.51
N GLU A 99 -7.71 -2.97 -5.77
CA GLU A 99 -8.85 -2.91 -4.84
C GLU A 99 -10.15 -2.62 -5.61
N ILE A 100 -10.07 -1.79 -6.66
CA ILE A 100 -11.18 -1.52 -7.57
C ILE A 100 -11.02 -2.44 -8.80
N PRO A 101 -12.00 -3.31 -9.09
CA PRO A 101 -11.95 -4.18 -10.26
C PRO A 101 -11.79 -3.38 -11.56
N GLY A 102 -10.95 -3.87 -12.48
CA GLY A 102 -10.68 -3.19 -13.76
C GLY A 102 -11.91 -3.02 -14.66
N ASP A 103 -12.91 -3.89 -14.53
CA ASP A 103 -14.19 -3.80 -15.23
C ASP A 103 -15.10 -2.68 -14.70
N GLU A 104 -14.88 -2.21 -13.46
CA GLU A 104 -15.56 -1.02 -12.91
C GLU A 104 -14.89 0.29 -13.33
N LEU A 105 -13.60 0.25 -13.68
CA LEU A 105 -12.81 1.43 -14.07
C LEU A 105 -13.25 2.02 -15.41
N GLU A 106 -13.53 1.19 -16.43
CA GLU A 106 -14.01 1.69 -17.72
C GLU A 106 -15.37 2.41 -17.58
N ALA A 107 -16.26 1.90 -16.72
CA ALA A 107 -17.54 2.52 -16.44
C ALA A 107 -17.39 3.87 -15.70
N HIS A 108 -16.40 3.99 -14.81
CA HIS A 108 -16.08 5.25 -14.13
C HIS A 108 -15.56 6.32 -15.11
N TYR A 109 -14.58 5.98 -15.95
CA TYR A 109 -14.02 6.89 -16.97
C TYR A 109 -15.03 7.32 -18.04
N ARG A 110 -16.01 6.47 -18.38
CA ARG A 110 -17.07 6.89 -19.33
C ARG A 110 -18.07 7.88 -18.73
N ARG A 111 -18.16 7.96 -17.40
CA ARG A 111 -19.15 8.78 -16.69
C ARG A 111 -18.63 10.21 -16.40
N TYR A 112 -17.31 10.38 -16.32
CA TYR A 112 -16.63 11.63 -15.94
C TYR A 112 -15.58 12.01 -16.97
#